data_AF-A0A2M6YID5-F1
#
_entry.id   AF-A0A2M6YID5-F1
#
_cell.length_a   1.000
_cell.length_b   1.000
_cell.length_c   1.000
_cell.angle_alpha   90.00
_cell.angle_beta   90.00
_cell.angle_gamma   90.00
#
_symmetry.space_group_name_H-M   'P 1'
#
loop_
_entity.id
_entity.type
_entity.pdbx_description
1 polymer ?
#
loop_
_entity_poly.entity_id
_entity_poly.type
_entity_poly.pdbx_seq_one_letter_code
_entity_poly.pdbx_strand_id
1 'polypeptide(L)'
;MSQLDPAWPRPCLMVNPVRHYAWGAGGRAALIPQLLGRPAEPGRPYAELWIGAHPSAPSELETSAGRVPLDRAVAQAPEPLLGSRVRHRFAGAFPFLLKVLDAARALSIQAHPNRRQAERLRRRDPDHYPDPNHKPELAVALDGVRALAGFRRWREIEHGLERVPDLVAFLGGSAVGDGAAEWSAPGSMEPQARIRHLVTALLDRVDRCPDRFGAALDAAAAGLQARAAELDANERLFLELRHGHP
;
A
#
# COMPACT_ATOMS: atom_id res chain seq x y z
N MET A 1 31.14 6.87 29.90
CA MET A 1 30.15 7.59 29.08
C MET A 1 30.92 8.22 27.93
N SER A 2 30.88 7.62 26.74
CA SER A 2 31.56 8.18 25.56
C SER A 2 31.07 9.62 25.38
N GLN A 3 31.99 10.59 25.47
CA GLN A 3 31.68 11.98 25.19
C GLN A 3 31.19 12.05 23.75
N LEU A 4 29.91 12.41 23.61
CA LEU A 4 29.26 12.56 22.32
C LEU A 4 29.93 13.71 21.59
N ASP A 5 30.21 13.52 20.31
CA ASP A 5 30.83 14.53 19.46
C ASP A 5 30.03 15.86 19.54
N PRO A 6 30.65 16.98 19.95
CA PRO A 6 30.00 18.29 20.04
C PRO A 6 29.47 18.81 18.70
N ALA A 7 29.75 18.13 17.58
CA ALA A 7 29.18 18.42 16.26
C ALA A 7 27.67 18.15 16.14
N TRP A 8 27.05 17.41 17.07
CA TRP A 8 25.62 17.08 17.03
C TRP A 8 24.79 17.97 17.96
N PRO A 9 24.16 19.06 17.46
CA PRO A 9 23.28 19.88 18.28
C PRO A 9 22.12 19.03 18.83
N ARG A 10 21.64 19.35 20.05
CA ARG A 10 20.48 18.69 20.67
C ARG A 10 19.47 19.74 21.13
N PRO A 11 18.25 19.79 20.55
CA PRO A 11 17.77 18.97 19.43
C PRO A 11 18.52 19.25 18.11
N CYS A 12 18.69 18.23 17.27
CA CYS A 12 19.21 18.37 15.91
C CYS A 12 18.03 18.50 14.94
N LEU A 13 18.06 19.53 14.09
CA LEU A 13 17.03 19.71 13.08
C LEU A 13 17.19 18.64 11.99
N MET A 14 16.06 18.08 11.55
CA MET A 14 16.03 17.07 10.51
C MET A 14 15.33 17.63 9.27
N VAL A 15 15.98 17.49 8.12
CA VAL A 15 15.42 17.83 6.81
C VAL A 15 14.97 16.54 6.14
N ASN A 16 13.70 16.49 5.77
CA ASN A 16 13.03 15.26 5.37
C ASN A 16 12.72 15.27 3.87
N PRO A 17 13.07 14.20 3.12
CA PRO A 17 12.79 14.15 1.70
C PRO A 17 11.29 13.96 1.41
N VAL A 18 10.84 14.64 0.36
CA VAL A 18 9.49 14.47 -0.20
C VAL A 18 9.56 13.68 -1.50
N ARG A 19 8.68 12.70 -1.65
CA ARG A 19 8.49 11.90 -2.86
C ARG A 19 7.30 12.45 -3.65
N HIS A 20 7.51 12.71 -4.93
CA HIS A 20 6.55 13.36 -5.82
C HIS A 20 5.94 12.36 -6.80
N TYR A 21 5.35 11.27 -6.28
CA TYR A 21 4.68 10.27 -7.12
C TYR A 21 3.38 10.82 -7.70
N ALA A 22 3.01 10.39 -8.90
CA ALA A 22 1.85 10.92 -9.65
C ALA A 22 0.49 10.74 -8.95
N TRP A 23 0.40 9.84 -7.97
CA TRP A 23 -0.80 9.63 -7.15
C TRP A 23 -0.95 10.65 -6.01
N GLY A 24 0.08 11.44 -5.72
CA GLY A 24 0.09 12.43 -4.64
C GLY A 24 -0.82 13.63 -4.91
N ALA A 25 -1.27 14.29 -3.85
CA ALA A 25 -2.06 15.51 -3.99
C ALA A 25 -1.21 16.68 -4.50
N GLY A 26 -1.85 17.63 -5.19
CA GLY A 26 -1.19 18.79 -5.79
C GLY A 26 -1.89 20.10 -5.43
N GLY A 27 -1.19 21.21 -5.69
CA GLY A 27 -1.73 22.56 -5.52
C GLY A 27 -2.16 22.85 -4.08
N ARG A 28 -3.24 23.63 -3.92
CA ARG A 28 -3.72 24.08 -2.60
C ARG A 28 -4.22 22.95 -1.69
N ALA A 29 -4.59 21.80 -2.26
CA ALA A 29 -5.09 20.66 -1.51
C ALA A 29 -3.96 19.79 -0.92
N ALA A 30 -2.71 19.97 -1.36
CA ALA A 30 -1.59 19.18 -0.86
C ALA A 30 -1.27 19.53 0.60
N LEU A 31 -1.40 18.54 1.49
CA LEU A 31 -1.15 18.61 2.92
C LEU A 31 0.35 18.69 3.23
N ILE A 32 1.19 17.92 2.52
CA ILE A 32 2.64 17.86 2.82
C ILE A 32 3.32 19.25 2.76
N PRO A 33 3.12 20.09 1.72
CA PRO A 33 3.64 21.46 1.71
C PRO A 33 3.15 22.31 2.90
N GLN A 34 1.87 22.17 3.27
CA GLN A 34 1.28 22.90 4.40
C GLN A 34 1.95 22.51 5.71
N LEU A 35 2.16 21.20 5.95
CA LEU A 35 2.88 20.68 7.12
C LEU A 35 4.33 21.20 7.19
N LEU A 36 4.96 21.40 6.03
CA LEU A 36 6.32 21.94 5.94
C LEU A 36 6.37 23.48 5.99
N GLY A 37 5.23 24.16 6.07
CA GLY A 37 5.15 25.63 6.06
C GLY A 37 5.62 26.24 4.73
N ARG A 38 5.46 25.53 3.62
CA ARG A 38 5.93 25.94 2.28
C ARG A 38 4.78 25.97 1.27
N PRO A 39 4.81 26.88 0.28
CA PRO A 39 3.83 26.85 -0.80
C PRO A 39 4.01 25.58 -1.65
N ALA A 40 2.90 24.99 -2.07
CA ALA A 40 2.92 23.92 -3.06
C ALA A 40 3.36 24.49 -4.43
N GLU A 41 4.27 23.79 -5.11
CA GLU A 41 4.71 24.16 -6.45
C GLU A 41 3.62 23.83 -7.48
N PRO A 42 3.32 24.74 -8.43
CA PRO A 42 2.34 24.49 -9.49
C PRO A 42 2.66 23.22 -10.29
N GLY A 43 1.66 22.35 -10.45
CA GLY A 43 1.78 21.10 -11.22
C GLY A 43 2.58 19.97 -10.54
N ARG A 44 3.12 20.19 -9.34
CA ARG A 44 3.91 19.19 -8.63
C ARG A 44 3.04 18.37 -7.66
N PRO A 45 3.03 17.03 -7.76
CA PRO A 45 2.34 16.19 -6.78
C PRO A 45 3.22 15.97 -5.53
N TYR A 46 2.60 15.82 -4.38
CA TYR A 46 3.25 15.55 -3.09
C TYR A 46 2.63 14.27 -2.54
N ALA A 47 3.40 13.18 -2.54
CA ALA A 47 2.87 11.84 -2.28
C ALA A 47 3.28 11.30 -0.92
N GLU A 48 4.58 11.34 -0.61
CA GLU A 48 5.12 10.86 0.65
C GLU A 48 6.16 11.82 1.23
N LEU A 49 6.04 12.20 2.50
CA LEU A 49 7.13 12.79 3.28
C LEU A 49 7.81 11.67 4.07
N TRP A 50 9.12 11.45 3.87
CA TRP A 50 9.85 10.37 4.53
C TRP A 50 10.68 10.92 5.69
N ILE A 51 10.55 10.26 6.85
CA ILE A 51 11.25 10.63 8.08
C ILE A 51 11.94 9.37 8.60
N GLY A 52 13.26 9.31 8.48
CA GLY A 52 14.06 8.17 8.91
C GLY A 52 15.30 7.94 8.06
N ALA A 53 15.91 6.77 8.24
CA ALA A 53 17.22 6.46 7.66
C ALA A 53 17.12 5.50 6.46
N HIS A 54 16.07 5.60 5.65
CA HIS A 54 15.89 4.68 4.52
C HIS A 54 16.91 4.97 3.42
N PRO A 55 17.70 4.00 2.92
CA PRO A 55 18.82 4.25 2.01
C PRO A 55 18.45 4.99 0.71
N SER A 56 17.24 4.74 0.16
CA SER A 56 16.77 5.39 -1.07
C SER A 56 16.43 6.88 -0.92
N ALA A 57 16.16 7.34 0.31
CA ALA A 57 15.81 8.73 0.61
C ALA A 57 15.94 8.96 2.13
N PRO A 58 17.17 9.03 2.67
CA PRO A 58 17.37 9.27 4.08
C PRO A 58 17.02 10.72 4.43
N SER A 59 16.49 10.95 5.61
CA SER A 59 16.46 12.28 6.22
C SER A 59 17.89 12.78 6.45
N GLU A 60 18.09 14.08 6.44
CA GLU A 60 19.37 14.72 6.71
C GLU A 60 19.35 15.43 8.07
N LEU A 61 20.43 15.30 8.82
CA LEU A 61 20.65 16.00 10.08
C LEU A 61 21.41 17.30 9.80
N GLU A 62 20.91 18.43 10.30
CA GLU A 62 21.63 19.70 10.23
C GLU A 62 22.66 19.80 11.36
N THR A 63 23.93 19.86 10.98
CA THR A 63 25.07 19.99 11.90
C THR A 63 25.83 21.30 11.64
N SER A 64 26.75 21.66 12.54
CA SER A 64 27.64 22.81 12.34
C SER A 64 28.55 22.66 11.11
N ALA A 65 28.82 21.44 10.66
CA ALA A 65 29.62 21.13 9.48
C ALA A 65 28.79 20.96 8.19
N GLY A 66 27.46 21.16 8.26
CA GLY A 66 26.54 20.97 7.15
C GLY A 66 25.57 19.81 7.34
N ARG A 67 24.92 19.38 6.26
CA ARG A 67 23.92 18.30 6.29
C ARG A 67 24.57 16.92 6.20
N VAL A 68 24.17 16.02 7.08
CA VAL A 68 24.63 14.63 7.11
C VAL A 68 23.44 13.68 6.98
N PRO A 69 23.42 12.77 5.99
CA PRO A 69 22.37 11.76 5.88
C PRO A 69 22.26 10.88 7.14
N LEU A 70 21.04 10.67 7.64
CA LEU A 70 20.76 9.99 8.89
C LEU A 70 21.22 8.51 8.87
N ASP A 71 21.12 7.84 7.72
CA ASP A 71 21.64 6.49 7.53
C ASP A 71 23.15 6.43 7.74
N ARG A 72 23.90 7.39 7.20
CA ARG A 72 25.34 7.52 7.39
C ARG A 72 25.69 7.89 8.83
N ALA A 73 24.95 8.82 9.42
CA ALA A 73 25.14 9.22 10.81
C ALA A 73 24.95 8.04 11.78
N VAL A 74 23.89 7.25 11.59
CA VAL A 74 23.61 6.05 12.38
C VAL A 74 24.68 4.97 12.17
N ALA A 75 25.17 4.77 10.95
CA ALA A 75 26.26 3.83 10.69
C ALA A 75 27.57 4.22 11.40
N GLN A 76 27.88 5.51 11.48
CA GLN A 76 29.08 6.02 12.14
C GLN A 76 28.96 6.02 13.67
N ALA A 77 27.79 6.37 14.20
CA ALA A 77 27.57 6.56 15.63
C ALA A 77 26.23 5.95 16.12
N PRO A 78 26.06 4.61 16.03
CA PRO A 78 24.76 3.97 16.28
C PRO A 78 24.31 4.08 17.74
N GLU A 79 25.21 3.95 18.70
CA GLU A 79 24.84 4.04 20.12
C GLU A 79 24.45 5.46 20.57
N PRO A 80 25.21 6.52 20.22
CA PRO A 80 24.81 7.91 20.40
C PRO A 80 23.42 8.29 19.88
N LEU A 81 23.02 7.76 18.72
CA LEU A 81 21.81 8.16 18.02
C LEU A 81 20.61 7.25 18.31
N LEU A 82 20.83 5.93 18.45
CA LEU A 82 19.76 4.95 18.69
C LEU A 82 19.59 4.61 20.17
N GLY A 83 20.64 4.80 20.98
CA GLY A 83 20.75 4.26 22.33
C GLY A 83 21.07 2.76 22.33
N SER A 84 21.65 2.26 23.42
CA SER A 84 22.18 0.89 23.53
C SER A 84 21.10 -0.18 23.29
N ARG A 85 19.88 0.05 23.78
CA ARG A 85 18.75 -0.89 23.62
C ARG A 85 18.36 -1.12 22.16
N VAL A 86 18.17 -0.03 21.40
CA VAL A 86 17.77 -0.12 19.98
C VAL A 86 18.92 -0.65 19.14
N ARG A 87 20.14 -0.15 19.38
CA ARG A 87 21.35 -0.67 18.73
C ARG A 87 21.46 -2.18 18.87
N HIS A 88 21.34 -2.73 20.09
CA HIS A 88 21.43 -4.17 20.32
C HIS A 88 20.29 -4.93 19.65
N ARG A 89 19.05 -4.44 19.77
CA ARG A 89 17.85 -5.12 19.24
C ARG A 89 17.82 -5.19 17.72
N PHE A 90 18.30 -4.15 17.04
CA PHE A 90 18.19 -3.99 15.58
C PHE A 90 19.57 -3.96 14.89
N ALA A 91 20.60 -4.50 15.53
CA ALA A 91 21.96 -4.58 14.99
C ALA A 91 22.52 -3.25 14.46
N GLY A 92 22.21 -2.15 15.16
CA GLY A 92 22.64 -0.80 14.79
C GLY A 92 21.87 -0.16 13.63
N ALA A 93 20.82 -0.81 13.10
CA ALA A 93 19.95 -0.23 12.08
C ALA A 93 18.87 0.68 12.69
N PHE A 94 18.49 1.72 11.95
CA PHE A 94 17.33 2.55 12.29
C PHE A 94 16.04 1.73 12.09
N PRO A 95 15.19 1.57 13.12
CA PRO A 95 14.25 0.46 13.17
C PRO A 95 12.89 0.70 12.48
N PHE A 96 12.61 1.89 11.98
CA PHE A 96 11.36 2.21 11.30
C PHE A 96 11.52 3.30 10.25
N LEU A 97 10.57 3.40 9.33
CA LEU A 97 10.40 4.55 8.44
C LEU A 97 9.05 5.18 8.75
N LEU A 98 9.06 6.42 9.22
CA LEU A 98 7.84 7.20 9.38
C LEU A 98 7.54 7.89 8.04
N LYS A 99 6.27 7.84 7.64
CA LYS A 99 5.80 8.54 6.44
C LYS A 99 4.56 9.37 6.75
N VAL A 100 4.45 10.53 6.11
CA VAL A 100 3.14 11.18 5.88
C VAL A 100 2.77 10.91 4.43
N LEU A 101 1.60 10.31 4.21
CA LEU A 101 1.07 10.04 2.88
C LEU A 101 -0.05 11.04 2.57
N ASP A 102 -0.03 11.58 1.36
CA ASP A 102 -1.03 12.51 0.87
C ASP A 102 -1.58 11.99 -0.48
N ALA A 103 -2.50 11.04 -0.37
CA ALA A 103 -2.96 10.22 -1.49
C ALA A 103 -4.21 10.83 -2.16
N ALA A 104 -4.03 11.41 -3.35
CA ALA A 104 -5.13 11.92 -4.18
C ALA A 104 -5.73 10.87 -5.12
N ARG A 105 -5.07 9.70 -5.27
CA ARG A 105 -5.55 8.57 -6.06
C ARG A 105 -5.44 7.28 -5.25
N ALA A 106 -6.27 6.30 -5.61
CA ALA A 106 -6.19 4.97 -5.03
C ALA A 106 -4.81 4.36 -5.31
N LEU A 107 -4.23 3.75 -4.27
CA LEU A 107 -2.98 3.01 -4.38
C LEU A 107 -3.25 1.57 -4.78
N SER A 108 -2.22 0.87 -5.24
CA SER A 108 -2.29 -0.56 -5.57
C SER A 108 -2.79 -1.37 -4.36
N ILE A 109 -3.59 -2.41 -4.63
CA ILE A 109 -3.91 -3.44 -3.63
C ILE A 109 -2.62 -4.20 -3.31
N GLN A 110 -2.28 -4.29 -2.03
CA GLN A 110 -1.00 -4.84 -1.57
C GLN A 110 -1.20 -5.85 -0.44
N ALA A 111 -0.29 -6.81 -0.37
CA ALA A 111 -0.10 -7.67 0.78
C ALA A 111 1.41 -7.82 1.05
N HIS A 112 1.81 -7.77 2.32
CA HIS A 112 3.20 -7.95 2.70
C HIS A 112 3.48 -9.40 3.11
N PRO A 113 4.56 -10.01 2.62
CA PRO A 113 4.96 -11.34 3.05
C PRO A 113 5.32 -11.31 4.55
N ASN A 114 5.02 -12.40 5.25
CA ASN A 114 5.65 -12.64 6.54
C ASN A 114 7.16 -12.91 6.36
N ARG A 115 7.93 -12.89 7.46
CA ARG A 115 9.39 -13.01 7.41
C ARG A 115 9.88 -14.25 6.65
N ARG A 116 9.28 -15.42 6.89
CA ARG A 116 9.65 -16.67 6.20
C ARG A 116 9.36 -16.61 4.70
N GLN A 117 8.27 -15.94 4.30
CA GLN A 117 7.93 -15.72 2.90
C GLN A 117 8.90 -14.73 2.25
N ALA A 118 9.22 -13.61 2.91
CA ALA A 118 10.14 -12.60 2.41
C ALA A 118 11.55 -13.16 2.17
N GLU A 119 12.08 -13.95 3.10
CA GLU A 119 13.36 -14.66 2.94
C GLU A 119 13.37 -15.59 1.71
N ARG A 120 12.26 -16.29 1.44
CA ARG A 120 12.13 -17.17 0.28
C ARG A 120 12.00 -16.37 -1.02
N LEU A 121 11.23 -15.29 -1.01
CA LEU A 121 11.01 -14.44 -2.17
C LEU A 121 12.29 -13.70 -2.55
N ARG A 122 13.02 -13.11 -1.60
CA ARG A 122 14.35 -12.52 -1.80
C ARG A 122 15.33 -13.48 -2.51
N ARG A 123 15.32 -14.76 -2.12
CA ARG A 123 16.19 -15.78 -2.75
C ARG A 123 15.80 -16.13 -4.18
N ARG A 124 14.51 -16.02 -4.52
CA ARG A 124 13.98 -16.40 -5.83
C ARG A 124 13.96 -15.23 -6.82
N ASP A 125 13.69 -14.03 -6.33
CA ASP A 125 13.47 -12.82 -7.11
C ASP A 125 13.98 -11.59 -6.33
N PRO A 126 15.30 -11.41 -6.23
CA PRO A 126 15.90 -10.32 -5.45
C PRO A 126 15.58 -8.93 -6.00
N ASP A 127 15.27 -8.80 -7.29
CA ASP A 127 15.01 -7.48 -7.89
C ASP A 127 13.68 -6.89 -7.40
N HIS A 128 12.65 -7.73 -7.23
CA HIS A 128 11.34 -7.31 -6.72
C HIS A 128 11.21 -7.41 -5.19
N TYR A 129 12.01 -8.27 -4.56
CA TYR A 129 12.06 -8.42 -3.10
C TYR A 129 13.45 -8.04 -2.61
N PRO A 130 13.72 -6.76 -2.34
CA PRO A 130 15.07 -6.26 -2.04
C PRO A 130 15.61 -6.71 -0.66
N ASP A 131 14.73 -7.10 0.27
CA ASP A 131 15.11 -7.43 1.64
C ASP A 131 14.31 -8.64 2.19
N PRO A 132 14.84 -9.32 3.24
CA PRO A 132 14.21 -10.52 3.80
C PRO A 132 13.22 -10.23 4.94
N ASN A 133 12.83 -8.97 5.19
CA ASN A 133 11.99 -8.62 6.33
C ASN A 133 10.49 -8.68 6.04
N HIS A 134 9.73 -8.84 7.12
CA HIS A 134 8.31 -8.53 7.14
C HIS A 134 8.14 -7.02 7.28
N LYS A 135 7.05 -6.49 6.73
CA LYS A 135 6.74 -5.05 6.75
C LYS A 135 5.41 -4.80 7.48
N PRO A 136 5.40 -4.80 8.82
CA PRO A 136 4.22 -4.40 9.58
C PRO A 136 4.04 -2.89 9.41
N GLU A 137 2.83 -2.46 9.10
CA GLU A 137 2.50 -1.05 8.89
C GLU A 137 1.37 -0.64 9.84
N LEU A 138 1.43 0.61 10.30
CA LEU A 138 0.39 1.27 11.08
C LEU A 138 0.03 2.57 10.37
N ALA A 139 -1.25 2.73 10.02
CA ALA A 139 -1.76 3.95 9.45
C ALA A 139 -2.57 4.72 10.51
N VAL A 140 -2.32 6.03 10.61
CA VAL A 140 -3.08 6.96 11.44
C VAL A 140 -3.61 8.06 10.52
N ALA A 141 -4.92 8.27 10.52
CA ALA A 141 -5.53 9.36 9.77
C ALA A 141 -5.17 10.69 10.44
N LEU A 142 -4.53 11.60 9.70
CA LEU A 142 -4.30 12.98 10.13
C LEU A 142 -5.54 13.85 9.90
N ASP A 143 -6.27 13.53 8.83
CA ASP A 143 -7.57 14.07 8.46
C ASP A 143 -8.57 12.90 8.27
N GLY A 144 -8.81 12.46 7.03
CA GLY A 144 -9.69 11.36 6.67
C GLY A 144 -9.03 10.40 5.69
N VAL A 145 -9.16 9.09 5.93
CA VAL A 145 -8.61 8.05 5.06
C VAL A 145 -9.70 7.06 4.65
N ARG A 146 -9.72 6.69 3.37
CA ARG A 146 -10.46 5.54 2.85
C ARG A 146 -9.45 4.44 2.52
N ALA A 147 -9.59 3.27 3.13
CA ALA A 147 -8.67 2.16 2.96
C ALA A 147 -9.42 0.83 2.81
N LEU A 148 -8.84 -0.07 2.01
CA LEU A 148 -9.25 -1.48 1.95
C LEU A 148 -8.32 -2.28 2.88
N ALA A 149 -8.89 -3.00 3.84
CA ALA A 149 -8.12 -3.77 4.82
C ALA A 149 -8.77 -5.14 5.07
N GLY A 150 -8.07 -6.19 4.65
CA GLY A 150 -8.54 -7.57 4.80
C GLY A 150 -9.73 -7.93 3.91
N PHE A 151 -10.23 -9.16 4.08
CA PHE A 151 -11.40 -9.65 3.38
C PHE A 151 -12.66 -9.45 4.22
N ARG A 152 -13.79 -9.23 3.55
CA ARG A 152 -15.11 -9.24 4.19
C ARG A 152 -15.50 -10.65 4.64
N ARG A 153 -16.55 -10.75 5.45
CA ARG A 153 -17.11 -12.06 5.80
C ARG A 153 -17.68 -12.71 4.54
N TRP A 154 -17.63 -14.03 4.48
CA TRP A 154 -18.06 -14.78 3.30
C TRP A 154 -19.48 -14.42 2.84
N ARG A 155 -20.45 -14.28 3.76
CA ARG A 155 -21.82 -13.88 3.42
C ARG A 155 -21.92 -12.50 2.75
N GLU A 156 -21.05 -11.57 3.12
CA GLU A 156 -21.01 -10.22 2.51
C GLU A 156 -20.40 -10.28 1.11
N ILE A 157 -19.47 -11.22 0.87
CA ILE A 157 -18.90 -11.49 -0.45
C ILE A 157 -19.96 -12.15 -1.34
N GLU A 158 -20.66 -13.17 -0.85
CA GLU A 158 -21.76 -13.82 -1.57
C GLU A 158 -22.82 -12.81 -2.00
N HIS A 159 -23.30 -11.99 -1.05
CA HIS A 159 -24.27 -10.95 -1.36
C HIS A 159 -23.75 -9.94 -2.39
N GLY A 160 -22.46 -9.57 -2.32
CA GLY A 160 -21.85 -8.71 -3.32
C GLY A 160 -21.84 -9.35 -4.71
N LEU A 161 -21.49 -10.64 -4.80
CA LEU A 161 -21.46 -11.40 -6.06
C LEU A 161 -22.85 -11.53 -6.70
N GLU A 162 -23.91 -11.74 -5.90
CA GLU A 162 -25.30 -11.74 -6.38
C GLU A 162 -25.69 -10.43 -7.08
N ARG A 163 -25.06 -9.32 -6.69
CA ARG A 163 -25.33 -7.98 -7.22
C ARG A 163 -24.51 -7.64 -8.47
N VAL A 164 -23.51 -8.45 -8.81
CA VAL A 164 -22.68 -8.32 -10.03
C VAL A 164 -22.64 -9.63 -10.82
N PRO A 165 -23.78 -10.07 -11.39
CA PRO A 165 -23.89 -11.37 -12.08
C PRO A 165 -22.91 -11.52 -13.25
N ASP A 166 -22.51 -10.43 -13.92
CA ASP A 166 -21.52 -10.47 -15.00
C ASP A 166 -20.12 -10.90 -14.51
N LEU A 167 -19.74 -10.51 -13.29
CA LEU A 167 -18.48 -10.95 -12.68
C LEU A 167 -18.57 -12.43 -12.27
N VAL A 168 -19.74 -12.88 -11.80
CA VAL A 168 -19.99 -14.30 -11.52
C VAL A 168 -19.95 -15.13 -12.81
N ALA A 169 -20.54 -14.64 -13.89
CA ALA A 169 -20.46 -15.26 -15.21
C ALA A 169 -19.02 -15.33 -15.72
N PHE A 170 -18.20 -14.31 -15.45
CA PHE A 170 -16.76 -14.37 -15.74
C PHE A 170 -16.03 -15.44 -14.91
N LEU A 171 -16.41 -15.63 -13.64
CA LEU A 171 -15.86 -16.67 -12.76
C LEU A 171 -16.34 -18.09 -13.11
N GLY A 172 -17.56 -18.24 -13.62
CA GLY A 172 -18.17 -19.53 -14.00
C GLY A 172 -17.93 -19.94 -15.45
N GLY A 173 -17.95 -19.01 -16.41
CA GLY A 173 -18.11 -19.30 -17.84
C GLY A 173 -16.84 -19.73 -18.58
N SER A 174 -16.89 -20.92 -19.17
CA SER A 174 -15.92 -21.54 -20.07
C SER A 174 -15.42 -20.57 -21.14
N ALA A 175 -14.09 -20.46 -21.29
CA ALA A 175 -13.55 -20.21 -22.61
C ALA A 175 -13.82 -21.50 -23.40
N VAL A 176 -14.65 -21.43 -24.44
CA VAL A 176 -14.78 -22.43 -25.51
C VAL A 176 -14.54 -23.90 -25.09
N GLY A 177 -15.60 -24.66 -24.78
CA GLY A 177 -15.59 -26.12 -24.94
C GLY A 177 -15.41 -27.01 -23.71
N ASP A 178 -15.07 -26.49 -22.53
CA ASP A 178 -15.03 -27.34 -21.31
C ASP A 178 -16.25 -27.06 -20.43
N GLY A 179 -17.12 -28.06 -20.26
CA GLY A 179 -18.39 -27.99 -19.53
C GLY A 179 -18.24 -27.47 -18.08
N ALA A 180 -18.36 -26.16 -17.90
CA ALA A 180 -18.11 -25.54 -16.61
C ALA A 180 -19.35 -25.63 -15.72
N ALA A 181 -19.16 -26.27 -14.56
CA ALA A 181 -20.03 -26.08 -13.42
C ALA A 181 -20.02 -24.58 -13.02
N GLU A 182 -21.18 -24.08 -12.59
CA GLU A 182 -21.35 -22.81 -11.92
C GLU A 182 -20.26 -22.64 -10.85
N TRP A 183 -19.55 -21.50 -10.83
CA TRP A 183 -18.57 -21.27 -9.76
C TRP A 183 -19.32 -21.32 -8.43
N SER A 184 -19.03 -22.36 -7.65
CA SER A 184 -19.63 -22.58 -6.35
C SER A 184 -18.51 -23.00 -5.40
N ALA A 185 -18.44 -22.32 -4.25
CA ALA A 185 -17.60 -22.79 -3.17
C ALA A 185 -18.37 -23.90 -2.44
N PRO A 186 -17.85 -25.14 -2.34
CA PRO A 186 -18.53 -26.22 -1.64
C PRO A 186 -19.00 -25.79 -0.25
N GLY A 187 -20.27 -26.08 0.07
CA GLY A 187 -20.90 -25.73 1.35
C GLY A 187 -20.17 -26.29 2.58
N SER A 188 -19.32 -27.30 2.40
CA SER A 188 -18.48 -27.93 3.42
C SER A 188 -17.16 -27.20 3.71
N MET A 189 -16.78 -26.20 2.91
CA MET A 189 -15.54 -25.47 3.11
C MET A 189 -15.67 -24.40 4.20
N GLU A 190 -14.64 -24.31 5.04
CA GLU A 190 -14.44 -23.19 5.96
C GLU A 190 -14.40 -21.84 5.21
N PRO A 191 -14.94 -20.75 5.78
CA PRO A 191 -15.04 -19.45 5.11
C PRO A 191 -13.72 -18.94 4.51
N GLN A 192 -12.59 -19.07 5.22
CA GLN A 192 -11.27 -18.68 4.70
C GLN A 192 -10.86 -19.49 3.47
N ALA A 193 -11.20 -20.78 3.44
CA ALA A 193 -10.88 -21.63 2.30
C ALA A 193 -11.70 -21.21 1.07
N ARG A 194 -12.96 -20.81 1.26
CA ARG A 194 -13.82 -20.28 0.18
C ARG A 194 -13.30 -18.98 -0.39
N ILE A 195 -12.91 -18.03 0.47
CA ILE A 195 -12.31 -16.76 0.04
C ILE A 195 -11.04 -17.01 -0.77
N ARG A 196 -10.15 -17.88 -0.27
CA ARG A 196 -8.94 -18.27 -0.99
C ARG A 196 -9.26 -18.88 -2.35
N HIS A 197 -10.24 -19.78 -2.43
CA HIS A 197 -10.64 -20.39 -3.69
C HIS A 197 -11.17 -19.35 -4.69
N LEU A 198 -12.04 -18.43 -4.25
CA LEU A 198 -12.54 -17.32 -5.06
C LEU A 198 -11.42 -16.46 -5.61
N VAL A 199 -10.52 -15.98 -4.73
CA VAL A 199 -9.44 -15.07 -5.11
C VAL A 199 -8.47 -15.75 -6.06
N THR A 200 -8.10 -17.01 -5.80
CA THR A 200 -7.24 -17.77 -6.72
C THR A 200 -7.90 -17.94 -8.08
N ALA A 201 -9.16 -18.35 -8.13
CA ALA A 201 -9.89 -18.53 -9.39
C ALA A 201 -10.02 -17.21 -10.17
N LEU A 202 -10.29 -16.11 -9.47
CA LEU A 202 -10.34 -14.77 -10.06
C LEU A 202 -9.00 -14.39 -10.68
N LEU A 203 -7.92 -14.41 -9.88
CA LEU A 203 -6.58 -14.02 -10.36
C LEU A 203 -6.12 -14.87 -11.55
N ASP A 204 -6.35 -16.18 -11.48
CA ASP A 204 -6.00 -17.14 -12.51
C ASP A 204 -6.80 -16.93 -13.82
N ARG A 205 -8.08 -16.54 -13.73
CA ARG A 205 -8.87 -16.18 -14.93
C ARG A 205 -8.53 -14.80 -15.48
N VAL A 206 -8.23 -13.83 -14.61
CA VAL A 206 -7.79 -12.48 -15.03
C VAL A 206 -6.51 -12.59 -15.85
N ASP A 207 -5.56 -13.42 -15.39
CA ASP A 207 -4.29 -13.65 -16.09
C ASP A 207 -4.50 -14.29 -17.48
N ARG A 208 -5.42 -15.25 -17.58
CA ARG A 208 -5.73 -15.93 -18.86
C ARG A 208 -6.59 -15.11 -19.83
N CYS A 209 -7.49 -14.27 -19.31
CA CYS A 209 -8.51 -13.60 -20.11
C CYS A 209 -8.74 -12.14 -19.66
N PRO A 210 -7.72 -11.27 -19.73
CA PRO A 210 -7.81 -9.89 -19.22
C PRO A 210 -8.89 -9.06 -19.93
N ASP A 211 -9.07 -9.21 -21.24
CA ASP A 211 -10.09 -8.46 -21.99
C ASP A 211 -11.52 -8.85 -21.55
N ARG A 212 -11.75 -10.14 -21.27
CA ARG A 212 -13.04 -10.62 -20.76
C ARG A 212 -13.29 -10.11 -19.34
N PHE A 213 -12.24 -9.94 -18.55
CA PHE A 213 -12.36 -9.34 -17.23
C PHE A 213 -12.77 -7.87 -17.33
N GLY A 214 -12.11 -7.09 -18.20
CA GLY A 214 -12.50 -5.71 -18.48
C GLY A 214 -13.97 -5.58 -18.90
N ALA A 215 -14.40 -6.40 -19.86
CA ALA A 215 -15.79 -6.44 -20.30
C ALA A 215 -16.77 -6.82 -19.17
N ALA A 216 -16.41 -7.77 -18.32
CA ALA A 216 -17.23 -8.15 -17.16
C ALA A 216 -17.33 -7.01 -16.12
N LEU A 217 -16.25 -6.26 -15.90
CA LEU A 217 -16.27 -5.08 -15.03
C LEU A 217 -17.14 -3.96 -15.60
N ASP A 218 -17.09 -3.74 -16.91
CA ASP A 218 -17.93 -2.74 -17.57
C ASP A 218 -19.41 -3.09 -17.53
N ALA A 219 -19.75 -4.35 -17.79
CA ALA A 219 -21.11 -4.86 -17.65
C ALA A 219 -21.61 -4.73 -16.21
N ALA A 220 -20.80 -5.11 -15.22
CA ALA A 220 -21.12 -4.93 -13.81
C ALA A 220 -21.34 -3.44 -13.45
N ALA A 221 -20.50 -2.54 -13.95
CA ALA A 221 -20.64 -1.11 -13.73
C ALA A 221 -21.94 -0.55 -14.34
N ALA A 222 -22.27 -0.91 -15.57
CA ALA A 222 -23.52 -0.53 -16.23
C ALA A 222 -24.75 -1.06 -15.46
N GLY A 223 -24.71 -2.32 -15.01
CA GLY A 223 -25.77 -2.93 -14.21
C GLY A 223 -26.02 -2.19 -12.89
N LEU A 224 -24.95 -1.78 -12.20
CA LEU A 224 -25.04 -0.97 -10.97
C LEU A 224 -25.55 0.44 -11.25
N GLN A 225 -25.08 1.10 -12.32
CA GLN A 225 -25.55 2.43 -12.70
C GLN A 225 -27.04 2.47 -13.02
N ALA A 226 -27.58 1.42 -13.64
CA ALA A 226 -29.01 1.29 -13.91
C ALA A 226 -29.87 1.27 -12.64
N ARG A 227 -29.29 0.93 -11.48
CA ARG A 227 -29.93 0.91 -10.15
C ARG A 227 -29.28 1.90 -9.17
N ALA A 228 -28.81 3.05 -9.68
CA ALA A 228 -28.04 4.02 -8.89
C ALA A 228 -28.71 4.47 -7.56
N ALA A 229 -30.05 4.47 -7.49
CA ALA A 229 -30.80 4.84 -6.29
C ALA A 229 -30.65 3.83 -5.13
N GLU A 230 -30.24 2.59 -5.41
CA GLU A 230 -30.22 1.47 -4.46
C GLU A 230 -28.80 1.00 -4.11
N LEU A 231 -27.78 1.78 -4.48
CA LEU A 231 -26.40 1.37 -4.29
C LEU A 231 -25.99 1.42 -2.82
N ASP A 232 -25.31 0.38 -2.35
CA ASP A 232 -24.63 0.43 -1.06
C ASP A 232 -23.34 1.29 -1.14
N ALA A 233 -22.63 1.46 -0.02
CA ALA A 233 -21.40 2.23 0.00
C ALA A 233 -20.26 1.61 -0.84
N ASN A 234 -20.26 0.29 -0.99
CA ASN A 234 -19.22 -0.46 -1.68
C ASN A 234 -19.38 -0.40 -3.19
N GLU A 235 -20.63 -0.45 -3.66
CA GLU A 235 -20.97 -0.33 -5.08
C GLU A 235 -20.70 1.08 -5.59
N ARG A 236 -21.01 2.10 -4.77
CA ARG A 236 -20.61 3.48 -5.07
C ARG A 236 -19.09 3.61 -5.16
N LEU A 237 -18.36 3.02 -4.21
CA LEU A 237 -16.90 3.00 -4.25
C LEU A 237 -16.36 2.25 -5.47
N PHE A 238 -16.97 1.12 -5.86
CA PHE A 238 -16.60 0.41 -7.08
C PHE A 238 -16.75 1.28 -8.32
N LEU A 239 -17.89 1.97 -8.48
CA LEU A 239 -18.11 2.89 -9.60
C LEU A 239 -17.14 4.09 -9.58
N GLU A 240 -16.87 4.66 -8.41
CA GLU A 240 -15.87 5.73 -8.23
C GLU A 240 -14.48 5.27 -8.70
N LEU A 241 -14.05 4.08 -8.28
CA LEU A 241 -12.74 3.53 -8.64
C LEU A 241 -12.65 3.10 -10.11
N ARG A 242 -13.72 2.53 -10.67
CA ARG A 242 -13.79 2.14 -12.10
C ARG A 242 -13.57 3.35 -13.01
N HIS A 243 -14.12 4.51 -12.64
CA HIS A 243 -13.91 5.74 -13.40
C HIS A 243 -12.45 6.20 -13.40
N GLY A 244 -11.74 6.01 -12.27
CA GLY A 244 -10.31 6.35 -12.16
C GLY A 244 -9.36 5.29 -12.77
N HIS A 245 -9.87 4.08 -13.01
CA HIS A 245 -9.11 2.92 -13.51
C HIS A 245 -9.96 2.15 -14.54
N PRO A 246 -10.12 2.68 -15.77
CA PRO A 246 -10.83 2.03 -16.88
C PRO A 246 -10.07 0.83 -17.43
#